data_AF-A0A5A9FNH7-F1
#
_entry.id   AF-A0A5A9FNH7-F1
#
_cell.length_a   1.000
_cell.length_b   1.000
_cell.length_c   1.000
_cell.angle_alpha   90.00
_cell.angle_beta   90.00
_cell.angle_gamma   90.00
#
_symmetry.space_group_name_H-M   'P 1'
#
loop_
_entity.id
_entity.type
_entity.pdbx_description
1 polymer ?
#
loop_
_entity_poly.entity_id
_entity_poly.type
_entity_poly.pdbx_seq_one_letter_code
_entity_poly.pdbx_strand_id
1 'polypeptide(L)' 'MDSYRKNYEQLPDMDGLDGVRMDNGSEVIDYDAAVRHLAASSAFLSERSKRMAARIAQGSAKE' A
#
# COMPACT_ATOMS: atom_id res chain seq x y z
N MET A 1 43.63 8.74 10.27
CA MET A 1 42.21 8.77 10.69
C MET A 1 41.54 9.70 9.69
N ASP A 2 40.90 9.14 8.66
CA ASP A 2 40.37 9.94 7.54
C ASP A 2 39.05 10.58 7.95
N SER A 3 39.06 11.90 8.10
CA SER A 3 37.87 12.67 8.41
C SER A 3 36.94 12.65 7.20
N TYR A 4 35.83 11.93 7.28
CA TYR A 4 34.68 12.09 6.39
C TYR A 4 34.17 13.53 6.50
N ARG A 5 34.74 14.44 5.70
CA ARG A 5 34.22 15.79 5.56
C ARG A 5 32.95 15.66 4.73
N LYS A 6 31.80 15.72 5.39
CA LYS A 6 30.51 15.78 4.70
C LYS A 6 30.52 17.04 3.84
N ASN A 7 30.58 16.86 2.52
CA ASN A 7 30.35 17.92 1.55
C ASN A 7 28.87 18.29 1.63
N TYR A 8 28.54 19.16 2.57
CA TYR A 8 27.24 19.84 2.59
C TYR A 8 27.32 20.95 1.56
N GLU A 9 26.94 20.66 0.31
CA GLU A 9 26.58 21.72 -0.62
C GLU A 9 25.36 22.46 -0.04
N GLN A 10 25.37 23.79 -0.11
CA GLN A 10 24.22 24.58 0.32
C GLN A 10 23.04 24.24 -0.58
N LEU A 11 21.89 23.95 0.04
CA LEU A 11 20.65 23.78 -0.70
C LEU A 11 20.38 25.07 -1.49
N PRO A 12 19.89 24.98 -2.74
CA PRO A 12 19.56 26.15 -3.55
C PRO A 12 18.54 27.04 -2.83
N ASP A 13 18.58 28.33 -3.12
CA ASP A 13 17.71 29.34 -2.50
C ASP A 13 16.25 28.89 -2.52
N MET A 14 15.62 28.90 -1.34
CA MET A 14 14.25 28.44 -1.14
C MET A 14 13.21 29.49 -1.57
N ASP A 15 13.64 30.55 -2.26
CA ASP A 15 12.79 31.64 -2.75
C ASP A 15 11.73 31.08 -3.73
N GLY A 16 10.45 31.23 -3.35
CA GLY A 16 9.31 30.68 -4.09
C GLY A 16 8.81 29.33 -3.57
N LEU A 17 9.46 28.73 -2.58
CA LEU A 17 8.97 27.53 -1.88
C LEU A 17 8.10 27.85 -0.66
N ASP A 18 7.83 29.12 -0.36
CA ASP A 18 6.97 29.59 0.74
C ASP A 18 5.53 29.03 0.69
N GLY A 19 5.10 28.52 -0.46
CA GLY A 19 3.81 27.85 -0.65
C GLY A 19 3.87 26.33 -0.77
N VAL A 20 5.08 25.74 -0.86
CA VAL A 20 5.25 24.29 -0.88
C VAL A 20 5.14 23.81 0.56
N ARG A 21 3.94 23.40 0.94
CA ARG A 21 3.71 22.67 2.18
C ARG A 21 4.64 21.46 2.18
N MET A 22 5.72 21.55 2.98
CA MET A 22 6.48 20.41 3.49
C MET A 22 5.64 19.67 4.53
N ASP A 23 4.32 19.53 4.27
CA ASP A 23 3.49 18.64 5.04
C ASP A 23 4.07 17.27 4.73
N ASN A 24 4.62 16.64 5.76
CA ASN A 24 5.13 15.28 5.75
C ASN A 24 3.93 14.33 5.54
N GLY A 25 3.36 14.41 4.33
CA GLY A 25 1.97 14.11 4.00
C GLY A 25 1.66 12.64 3.84
N SER A 26 2.35 11.77 4.58
CA SER A 26 1.75 10.49 4.89
C SER A 26 0.75 10.74 6.02
N GLU A 27 -0.53 10.79 5.69
CA GLU A 27 -1.57 10.55 6.69
C GLU A 27 -1.18 9.31 7.50
N VAL A 28 -1.37 9.35 8.81
CA VAL A 28 -1.06 8.20 9.67
C VAL A 28 -1.87 7.01 9.14
N ILE A 29 -1.18 5.99 8.63
CA ILE A 29 -1.82 4.78 8.13
C ILE A 29 -2.53 4.12 9.31
N ASP A 30 -3.86 4.03 9.25
CA ASP A 30 -4.63 3.21 10.18
C ASP A 30 -4.42 1.73 9.81
N TYR A 31 -3.39 1.13 10.41
CA TYR A 31 -3.03 -0.26 10.19
C TYR A 31 -4.16 -1.22 10.59
N ASP A 32 -4.98 -0.89 11.59
CA ASP A 32 -6.11 -1.73 12.01
C ASP A 32 -7.22 -1.72 10.96
N ALA A 33 -7.54 -0.56 10.39
CA ALA A 33 -8.47 -0.47 9.27
C ALA A 33 -7.96 -1.24 8.04
N ALA A 34 -6.66 -1.13 7.73
CA ALA A 34 -6.06 -1.88 6.63
C ALA A 34 -6.14 -3.40 6.83
N VAL A 35 -5.85 -3.88 8.05
CA VAL A 35 -5.95 -5.31 8.41
C VAL A 35 -7.40 -5.80 8.33
N ARG A 36 -8.37 -5.03 8.85
CA ARG A 36 -9.81 -5.36 8.72
C ARG A 36 -10.24 -5.47 7.27
N HIS A 37 -9.83 -4.51 6.44
CA HIS A 37 -10.15 -4.49 5.01
C HIS A 37 -9.54 -5.71 4.28
N LEU A 38 -8.30 -6.05 4.60
CA LEU A 38 -7.62 -7.22 4.04
C LEU A 38 -8.32 -8.52 4.42
N ALA A 39 -8.70 -8.68 5.70
CA ALA A 39 -9.41 -9.86 6.18
C ALA A 39 -10.78 -10.02 5.48
N ALA A 40 -11.54 -8.94 5.35
CA ALA A 40 -12.82 -8.95 4.64
C ALA A 40 -12.66 -9.33 3.16
N SER A 41 -11.65 -8.76 2.49
CA SER A 41 -11.34 -9.06 1.09
C SER A 41 -10.95 -10.53 0.89
N SER A 42 -10.13 -11.08 1.78
CA SER A 42 -9.73 -12.49 1.78
C SER A 42 -10.95 -13.41 1.94
N ALA A 43 -11.83 -13.12 2.89
CA ALA A 43 -13.06 -13.90 3.11
C ALA A 43 -13.97 -13.90 1.86
N PHE A 44 -14.14 -12.74 1.23
CA PHE A 44 -14.92 -12.61 0.00
C PHE A 44 -14.32 -13.44 -1.16
N LEU A 45 -13.00 -13.38 -1.36
CA LEU A 45 -12.32 -14.14 -2.40
C LEU A 45 -12.39 -15.64 -2.15
N SER A 46 -12.24 -16.08 -0.90
CA SER A 46 -12.40 -17.49 -0.52
C SER A 46 -13.80 -18.01 -0.80
N GLU A 47 -14.82 -17.24 -0.46
CA GLU A 47 -16.20 -17.61 -0.73
C GLU A 47 -16.50 -17.66 -2.23
N ARG A 48 -16.03 -16.67 -2.98
CA ARG A 48 -16.17 -16.62 -4.45
C ARG A 48 -15.48 -17.80 -5.12
N SER A 49 -14.27 -18.17 -4.68
CA SER A 49 -13.51 -19.29 -5.26
C SER A 49 -14.20 -20.63 -4.98
N LYS A 50 -14.74 -20.84 -3.78
CA LYS A 50 -15.55 -22.03 -3.44
C LYS A 50 -16.76 -22.18 -4.35
N ARG A 51 -17.52 -21.10 -4.57
CA ARG A 51 -18.68 -21.11 -5.48
C ARG A 51 -18.29 -21.42 -6.92
N MET A 52 -17.17 -20.86 -7.38
CA MET A 52 -16.64 -21.15 -8.72
C MET A 52 -16.22 -22.61 -8.86
N ALA A 53 -15.47 -23.15 -7.89
CA ALA A 53 -15.07 -24.55 -7.88
C ALA A 53 -16.29 -25.49 -7.89
N ALA A 54 -17.32 -25.17 -7.09
CA ALA A 54 -18.57 -25.94 -7.08
C ALA A 54 -19.28 -25.92 -8.45
N ARG A 55 -19.31 -24.77 -9.13
CA ARG A 55 -19.88 -24.67 -10.49
C ARG A 55 -19.10 -25.52 -11.51
N ILE A 56 -17.78 -25.50 -11.45
CA ILE A 56 -16.92 -26.30 -12.35
C ILE A 56 -17.18 -27.79 -12.12
N ALA A 57 -17.18 -28.23 -10.86
CA ALA A 57 -17.44 -29.63 -10.50
C ALA A 57 -18.84 -30.12 -10.92
N GLN A 58 -19.85 -29.25 -10.82
CA GLN A 58 -21.21 -29.54 -11.31
C GLN A 58 -21.30 -29.59 -12.83
N GLY A 59 -20.52 -28.77 -13.54
CA GLY A 59 -20.42 -28.79 -14.99
C GLY A 59 -19.72 -30.04 -15.52
N SER A 60 -18.63 -30.45 -14.87
CA SER A 60 -17.87 -31.66 -15.26
C SER A 60 -18.59 -32.97 -14.96
N ALA A 61 -19.58 -32.99 -14.07
CA ALA A 61 -20.36 -34.18 -13.76
C ALA A 61 -21.55 -34.41 -14.73
N LYS A 62 -21.75 -33.52 -15.70
CA LYS A 62 -22.83 -33.59 -16.70
C LYS A 62 -22.36 -34.00 -18.10
N GLU A 63 -21.06 -34.21 -18.29
CA GLU A 63 -20.46 -34.85 -19.48
C GLU A 63 -20.26 -36.35 -19.23
#